data_AF-A0A528TH17-F1
#
_entry.id   AF-A0A528TH17-F1
#
_cell.length_a   1.000
_cell.length_b   1.000
_cell.length_c   1.000
_cell.angle_alpha   90.00
_cell.angle_beta   90.00
_cell.angle_gamma   90.00
#
_symmetry.space_group_name_H-M   'P 1'
#
loop_
_entity.id
_entity.type
_entity.pdbx_description
1 polymer ?
#
loop_
_entity_poly.entity_id
_entity_poly.type
_entity_poly.pdbx_seq_one_letter_code
_entity_poly.pdbx_strand_id
1 'polypeptide(L)' 'TVPAERLLVHKLGDGWAPLCAHLGVPVPDEPYPNRNTTKEFRTALSLN' A
#
# COMPACT_ATOMS: atom_id res chain seq x y z
N THR A 1 4.17 20.47 -11.39
CA THR A 1 4.71 19.81 -10.18
C THR A 1 3.60 19.73 -9.15
N VAL A 2 3.67 18.78 -8.21
CA VAL A 2 2.71 18.69 -7.08
C VAL A 2 3.35 19.38 -5.86
N PRO A 3 2.62 20.23 -5.11
CA PRO A 3 3.12 20.79 -3.85
C PRO A 3 3.49 19.69 -2.85
N ALA A 4 4.58 19.87 -2.12
CA ALA A 4 5.14 18.83 -1.25
C ALA A 4 4.15 18.38 -0.16
N GLU A 5 3.38 19.32 0.37
CA GLU A 5 2.35 19.09 1.39
C GLU A 5 1.16 18.26 0.88
N ARG A 6 0.96 18.18 -0.45
CA ARG A 6 -0.09 17.37 -1.10
C ARG A 6 0.43 16.06 -1.68
N LEU A 7 1.69 15.73 -1.47
CA LEU A 7 2.34 14.57 -2.06
C LEU A 7 2.91 13.66 -0.97
N LEU A 8 2.47 12.40 -0.96
CA LEU A 8 3.13 11.32 -0.25
C LEU A 8 3.82 10.39 -1.26
N VAL A 9 5.12 10.17 -1.06
CA VAL A 9 5.85 9.09 -1.76
C VAL A 9 5.79 7.84 -0.87
N HIS A 10 4.98 6.87 -1.27
CA HIS A 10 4.71 5.64 -0.52
C HIS A 10 5.35 4.44 -1.24
N LYS A 11 6.35 3.81 -0.62
CA LYS A 11 7.07 2.64 -1.15
C LYS A 11 6.41 1.34 -0.69
N LEU A 12 6.66 0.26 -1.42
CA LEU A 12 6.22 -1.08 -1.01
C LEU A 12 6.82 -1.42 0.36
N GLY A 13 5.94 -1.76 1.32
CA GLY A 13 6.33 -2.11 2.69
C GLY A 13 6.21 -0.98 3.71
N ASP A 14 5.97 0.26 3.28
CA ASP A 14 5.85 1.42 4.18
C ASP A 14 4.66 1.30 5.16
N GLY A 15 3.65 0.50 4.83
CA GLY A 15 2.57 0.15 5.74
C GLY A 15 1.56 1.27 6.01
N TRP A 16 0.77 1.13 7.09
CA TRP A 16 -0.30 2.08 7.40
C TRP A 16 0.20 3.42 7.94
N ALA A 17 1.24 3.42 8.76
CA ALA A 17 1.64 4.59 9.55
C ALA A 17 1.88 5.87 8.71
N PRO A 18 2.71 5.87 7.64
CA PRO A 18 2.93 7.08 6.86
C PRO A 18 1.71 7.49 6.03
N LEU A 19 0.92 6.52 5.56
CA LEU A 19 -0.30 6.78 4.79
C LEU A 19 -1.38 7.45 5.65
N CYS A 20 -1.68 6.87 6.81
CA CYS A 20 -2.67 7.39 7.74
C CYS A 20 -2.28 8.78 8.27
N ALA A 21 -0.99 8.99 8.58
CA ALA A 21 -0.49 10.29 9.00
C ALA A 21 -0.67 11.38 7.93
N HIS A 22 -0.42 11.06 6.65
CA HIS A 22 -0.62 12.00 5.55
C HIS A 22 -2.11 12.32 5.30
N LEU A 23 -2.99 11.33 5.49
CA LEU A 23 -4.43 11.48 5.28
C LEU A 23 -5.18 12.06 6.49
N GLY A 24 -4.53 12.18 7.65
CA GLY A 24 -5.16 12.69 8.87
C GLY A 24 -6.20 11.73 9.48
N VAL A 25 -6.01 10.42 9.31
CA VAL A 25 -6.93 9.37 9.79
C VAL A 25 -6.21 8.42 10.77
N PRO A 26 -6.93 7.73 11.66
CA PRO A 26 -6.32 6.73 12.54
C PRO A 26 -5.78 5.53 11.76
N VAL A 27 -4.75 4.88 12.30
CA VAL A 27 -4.24 3.59 11.81
C VAL A 27 -5.24 2.49 12.21
N PRO A 28 -5.68 1.63 11.27
CA PRO A 28 -6.60 0.55 11.59
C PRO A 28 -5.89 -0.60 12.34
N ASP A 29 -6.64 -1.35 13.15
CA ASP A 29 -6.16 -2.56 13.84
C ASP A 29 -6.22 -3.79 12.90
N GLU A 30 -5.56 -3.68 11.75
CA GLU A 30 -5.44 -4.76 10.77
C GLU A 30 -4.09 -4.69 10.04
N PRO A 31 -3.54 -5.83 9.57
CA PRO A 31 -2.30 -5.83 8.83
C PRO A 31 -2.44 -5.07 7.50
N TYR A 32 -1.41 -4.35 7.11
CA TYR A 32 -1.37 -3.70 5.79
C TYR A 32 -1.50 -4.76 4.68
N PRO A 33 -2.36 -4.55 3.68
CA PRO A 33 -2.63 -5.56 2.67
C PRO A 33 -1.37 -5.90 1.85
N ASN A 34 -1.09 -7.20 1.74
CA ASN A 34 -0.14 -7.74 0.79
C ASN A 34 -0.88 -8.74 -0.09
N ARG A 35 -1.16 -8.34 -1.32
CA ARG A 35 -1.92 -9.10 -2.31
C ARG A 35 -1.37 -8.80 -3.70
N ASN A 36 -1.83 -9.57 -4.68
CA ASN A 36 -1.41 -9.45 -6.07
C ASN A 36 0.10 -9.72 -6.23
N THR A 37 0.62 -10.67 -5.44
CA THR A 37 1.99 -11.16 -5.64
C THR A 37 2.10 -11.86 -6.99
N THR A 38 3.30 -11.93 -7.57
CA THR A 38 3.53 -12.66 -8.84
C THR A 38 3.01 -14.09 -8.76
N LYS A 39 3.21 -14.76 -7.61
CA LYS A 39 2.71 -16.12 -7.37
C LYS A 39 1.18 -16.16 -7.39
N GLU A 40 0.51 -15.30 -6.62
CA GLU A 40 -0.97 -15.22 -6.59
C GLU A 40 -1.54 -14.96 -7.98
N PHE A 41 -0.96 -14.01 -8.70
CA PHE A 41 -1.41 -13.63 -10.04
C PHE A 41 -1.27 -14.79 -11.04
N ARG A 42 -0.13 -15.49 -11.01
CA ARG A 42 0.10 -16.70 -11.83
C ARG A 42 -0.89 -17.81 -11.50
N THR A 43 -1.14 -18.05 -10.21
CA THR A 43 -2.15 -19.02 -9.76
C THR A 43 -3.54 -18.65 -10.27
N ALA A 44 -3.94 -17.37 -10.16
CA ALA A 44 -5.26 -16.91 -10.62
C ALA A 44 -5.47 -17.09 -12.13
N LEU A 45 -4.39 -17.03 -12.92
CA LEU A 45 -4.43 -17.20 -14.37
C LEU A 45 -4.10 -18.62 -14.84
N SER A 46 -3.91 -19.58 -13.93
CA SER A 46 -3.46 -20.95 -14.25
C SER A 46 -2.16 -20.98 -15.09
N LEU A 47 -1.30 -19.98 -14.89
CA LEU A 47 0.01 -19.88 -15.51
C LEU A 47 1.01 -20.57 -14.57
N ASN A 48 1.22 -21.87 -14.79
CA ASN A 48 2.20 -22.67 -14.05
C ASN A 48 3.60 -22.10 -14.26
#